data_AF-A0A351JZX6-F1
#
_entry.id   AF-A0A351JZX6-F1
#
_cell.length_a   1.000
_cell.length_b   1.000
_cell.length_c   1.000
_cell.angle_alpha   90.00
_cell.angle_beta   90.00
_cell.angle_gamma   90.00
#
_symmetry.space_group_name_H-M   'P 1'
#
loop_
_entity.id
_entity.type
_entity.pdbx_description
1 polymer ?
#
loop_
_entity_poly.entity_id
_entity_poly.type
_entity_poly.pdbx_seq_one_letter_code
_entity_poly.pdbx_strand_id
1 'polypeptide(L)' 'MNPQYYIDLEDEFGAHIYNPLDVVLHRGEGVWVWDVEDNKYLDCLSAYSAVNQGHCHPEIVRTMIEQAQKLTLIS' A
#
# COMPACT_ATOMS: atom_id res chain seq x y z
N MET A 1 7.83 0.83 -14.64
CA MET A 1 8.68 -0.28 -14.13
C MET A 1 8.01 -1.59 -14.54
N ASN A 2 8.72 -2.72 -14.64
CA ASN A 2 8.11 -3.98 -15.11
C ASN A 2 7.36 -4.67 -13.96
N PRO A 3 6.03 -4.90 -14.03
CA PRO A 3 5.27 -5.62 -13.00
C PRO A 3 5.80 -7.03 -12.72
N GLN A 4 6.23 -7.76 -13.77
CA GLN A 4 6.69 -9.14 -13.66
C GLN A 4 7.88 -9.27 -12.71
N TYR A 5 8.79 -8.29 -12.74
CA TYR A 5 9.95 -8.26 -11.84
C TYR A 5 9.54 -8.31 -10.36
N TYR A 6 8.47 -7.62 -9.97
CA TYR A 6 8.00 -7.61 -8.59
C TYR A 6 7.26 -8.90 -8.21
N ILE A 7 6.51 -9.48 -9.15
CA ILE A 7 5.82 -10.75 -8.97
C ILE A 7 6.85 -11.89 -8.79
N ASP A 8 7.88 -11.92 -9.64
CA ASP A 8 8.96 -12.92 -9.55
C ASP A 8 9.71 -12.82 -8.20
N LEU A 9 9.93 -11.60 -7.69
CA LEU A 9 10.53 -11.40 -6.36
C LEU A 9 9.64 -11.92 -5.23
N GLU A 10 8.33 -11.70 -5.30
CA GLU A 10 7.38 -12.24 -4.31
C GLU A 10 7.31 -13.78 -4.40
N ASP A 11 7.36 -14.34 -5.60
CA ASP A 11 7.35 -15.79 -5.83
C ASP A 11 8.62 -16.48 -5.31
N GLU A 12 9.79 -15.85 -5.48
CA GLU A 12 11.08 -16.40 -5.03
C GLU A 12 11.24 -16.34 -3.50
N PHE A 13 10.83 -15.24 -2.87
CA PHE A 13 11.15 -14.97 -1.46
C PHE A 13 9.94 -15.00 -0.51
N GLY A 14 8.73 -14.94 -1.04
CA GLY A 14 7.48 -14.91 -0.27
C GLY A 14 6.89 -16.30 -0.03
N ALA A 15 6.04 -16.41 1.00
CA ALA A 15 5.24 -17.62 1.20
C ALA A 15 3.96 -17.55 0.36
N HIS A 16 3.66 -18.61 -0.40
CA HIS A 16 2.47 -18.70 -1.27
C HIS A 16 1.16 -18.96 -0.49
N ILE A 17 0.78 -18.04 0.40
CA ILE A 17 -0.47 -18.12 1.19
C ILE A 17 -1.61 -17.25 0.63
N TYR A 18 -1.31 -16.44 -0.39
CA TYR A 18 -2.28 -15.61 -1.12
C TYR A 18 -2.24 -15.93 -2.62
N ASN A 19 -3.33 -15.57 -3.31
CA ASN A 19 -3.42 -15.57 -4.76
C ASN A 19 -3.87 -14.16 -5.21
N PRO A 20 -2.93 -13.20 -5.32
CA PRO A 20 -3.24 -11.80 -5.61
C PRO A 20 -3.73 -11.60 -7.05
N LEU A 21 -4.28 -10.41 -7.32
CA LEU A 21 -4.51 -9.95 -8.70
C LEU A 21 -3.17 -9.60 -9.36
N ASP A 22 -3.09 -9.73 -10.69
CA ASP A 22 -1.91 -9.36 -11.49
C ASP A 22 -1.76 -7.82 -11.62
N VAL A 23 -1.66 -7.12 -10.49
CA VAL A 23 -1.47 -5.67 -10.40
C VAL A 23 -0.51 -5.37 -9.25
N VAL A 24 0.54 -4.60 -9.54
CA VAL A 24 1.56 -4.21 -8.57
C VAL A 24 1.45 -2.71 -8.31
N LEU A 25 0.98 -2.32 -7.13
CA LEU A 25 0.73 -0.92 -6.76
C LEU A 25 1.99 -0.26 -6.16
N HIS A 26 2.28 1.00 -6.51
CA HIS A 26 3.36 1.79 -5.89
C HIS A 26 2.91 3.07 -5.18
N ARG A 27 1.70 3.55 -5.46
CA ARG A 27 1.16 4.78 -4.85
C ARG A 27 -0.33 4.65 -4.57
N GLY A 28 -0.78 5.24 -3.46
CA GLY A 28 -2.19 5.46 -3.14
C GLY A 28 -2.43 6.89 -2.65
N GLU A 29 -3.57 7.48 -3.00
CA GLU A 29 -4.01 8.80 -2.54
C GLU A 29 -5.54 8.92 -2.58
N GLY A 30 -6.16 9.10 -1.42
CA GLY A 30 -7.62 9.15 -1.32
C GLY A 30 -8.25 7.85 -1.80
N VAL A 31 -9.09 7.92 -2.83
CA VAL A 31 -9.77 6.75 -3.43
C VAL A 31 -8.99 6.12 -4.59
N TRP A 32 -7.82 6.67 -4.94
CA TRP A 32 -7.07 6.27 -6.13
C TRP A 32 -5.79 5.52 -5.77
N VAL A 33 -5.43 4.56 -6.61
CA VAL A 33 -4.14 3.86 -6.58
C VAL A 33 -3.48 3.85 -7.96
N TRP A 34 -2.16 3.71 -7.99
CA TRP A 34 -1.36 3.65 -9.21
C TRP A 34 -0.48 2.41 -9.21
N ASP A 35 -0.46 1.70 -10.33
CA ASP A 35 0.47 0.59 -10.55
C ASP A 35 1.85 1.06 -11.00
N VAL A 36 2.82 0.16 -10.98
CA VAL A 36 4.23 0.43 -11.33
C VAL A 36 4.45 0.88 -12.79
N GLU A 37 3.41 0.85 -13.62
CA GLU A 37 3.37 1.37 -14.99
C GLU A 37 2.61 2.71 -15.09
N ASP A 38 2.26 3.31 -13.94
CA ASP A 38 1.53 4.57 -13.77
C ASP A 38 0.06 4.54 -14.23
N ASN A 39 -0.53 3.36 -14.43
CA ASN A 39 -1.96 3.23 -14.64
C ASN A 39 -2.71 3.57 -13.35
N LYS A 40 -3.81 4.32 -13.46
CA LYS A 40 -4.59 4.83 -12.33
C LYS A 40 -5.91 4.07 -12.18
N TYR A 41 -6.20 3.60 -10.98
CA TYR A 41 -7.39 2.79 -10.67
C TYR A 41 -8.18 3.39 -9.51
N LEU A 42 -9.51 3.29 -9.57
CA LEU A 42 -10.38 3.52 -8.42
C LEU A 42 -10.31 2.28 -7.52
N ASP A 43 -9.91 2.45 -6.27
CA ASP A 43 -9.92 1.36 -5.30
C ASP A 43 -11.34 1.13 -4.75
N CYS A 44 -11.95 0.03 -5.17
CA CYS A 44 -13.27 -0.39 -4.71
C CYS A 44 -13.22 -1.47 -3.60
N LEU A 45 -12.03 -1.84 -3.12
CA LEU A 45 -11.83 -2.80 -2.04
C LEU A 45 -11.55 -2.08 -0.70
N SER A 46 -10.86 -0.94 -0.75
CA SER A 46 -10.47 -0.13 0.41
C SER A 46 -9.75 -0.95 1.48
N ALA A 47 -8.92 -1.90 1.06
CA ALA A 47 -8.23 -2.87 1.93
C ALA A 47 -9.15 -3.46 3.02
N TYR A 48 -10.32 -3.97 2.61
CA TYR A 48 -11.37 -4.45 3.54
C TYR A 48 -11.80 -3.40 4.57
N SER A 49 -12.05 -2.17 4.09
CA SER A 49 -12.41 -0.98 4.89
C SER A 49 -11.29 -0.38 5.76
N ALA A 50 -10.07 -0.91 5.73
CA ALA A 50 -8.96 -0.40 6.53
C ALA A 50 -8.56 1.03 6.15
N VAL A 51 -8.77 1.42 4.89
CA VAL A 51 -8.47 2.77 4.36
C VAL A 51 -9.74 3.57 4.06
N ASN A 52 -10.77 3.46 4.90
CA ASN A 52 -12.02 4.22 4.73
C ASN A 52 -11.82 5.75 4.65
N GLN A 53 -10.77 6.27 5.29
CA GLN A 53 -10.40 7.69 5.25
C GLN A 53 -9.70 8.08 3.92
N GLY A 54 -9.40 7.10 3.08
CA GLY A 54 -8.57 7.24 1.89
C GLY A 54 -7.10 6.89 2.14
N HIS A 55 -6.45 6.35 1.10
CA HIS A 55 -5.03 6.04 1.09
C HIS A 55 -4.20 7.28 1.45
N CYS A 56 -3.19 7.07 2.30
CA CYS A 56 -2.21 8.10 2.67
C CYS A 56 -2.81 9.43 3.17
N HIS A 57 -3.90 9.37 3.94
CA HIS A 57 -4.57 10.57 4.45
C HIS A 57 -3.59 11.49 5.24
N PRO A 58 -3.44 12.77 4.85
CA PRO A 58 -2.34 13.63 5.32
C PRO A 58 -2.33 13.85 6.82
N GLU A 59 -3.50 14.01 7.45
CA GLU A 59 -3.60 14.20 8.90
C GLU A 59 -3.16 12.95 9.69
N ILE A 60 -3.44 11.74 9.18
CA ILE A 60 -3.07 10.48 9.82
C ILE A 60 -1.55 10.30 9.71
N VAL A 61 -1.01 10.50 8.50
CA VAL A 61 0.43 10.42 8.25
C VAL A 61 1.19 11.42 9.12
N ARG A 62 0.74 12.68 9.17
CA ARG A 62 1.37 13.73 10.01
C ARG A 62 1.37 13.32 11.48
N THR A 63 0.22 12.92 12.01
CA THR A 63 0.06 12.53 13.42
C THR A 63 0.95 11.33 13.78
N MET A 64 1.02 10.33 12.89
CA MET A 64 1.90 9.17 13.05
C MET A 64 3.38 9.59 13.14
N ILE A 65 3.84 10.45 12.22
CA ILE A 65 5.23 10.94 12.21
C ILE A 65 5.54 11.73 13.48
N GLU A 66 4.66 12.65 13.88
CA GLU A 66 4.83 13.45 15.09
C GLU A 66 4.98 12.58 16.35
N GLN A 67 4.21 11.51 16.46
CA GLN A 67 4.32 10.59 17.60
C GLN A 67 5.58 9.72 17.52
N ALA A 68 5.91 9.22 16.33
CA ALA A 68 7.10 8.39 16.12
C ALA A 68 8.41 9.13 16.44
N GLN A 69 8.44 10.46 16.26
CA GLN A 69 9.57 11.32 16.65
C GLN A 69 9.70 11.53 18.17
N LYS A 70 8.65 11.25 18.94
CA LYS A 70 8.64 11.42 20.40
C LYS A 70 8.95 10.10 21.11
N LEU A 71 8.14 9.07 20.85
CA LEU A 71 8.24 7.77 21.50
C LEU A 71 7.34 6.77 20.77
N THR A 72 7.87 5.60 20.42
CA THR A 72 7.11 4.53 19.75
C THR A 72 6.71 3.42 20.71
N LEU A 73 7.67 2.91 21.49
CA LEU A 73 7.50 1.79 22.42
C LEU A 73 8.27 2.05 23.71
N ILE A 74 7.68 1.66 24.84
CA ILE A 74 8.35 1.49 26.13
C ILE A 74 8.24 0.03 26.57
N SER A 75 9.24 -0.46 27.30
CA SER A 75 9.28 -1.84 27.83
C SER A 75 8.61 -1.97 29.19
#